data_AF-A0A5N7B7Q8-F1
#
_entry.id   AF-A0A5N7B7Q8-F1
#
_cell.length_a   1.000
_cell.length_b   1.000
_cell.length_c   1.000
_cell.angle_alpha   90.00
_cell.angle_beta   90.00
_cell.angle_gamma   90.00
#
_symmetry.space_group_name_H-M   'P 1'
#
loop_
_entity.id
_entity.type
_entity.pdbx_description
1 polymer ?
#
loop_
_entity_poly.entity_id
_entity_poly.type
_entity_poly.pdbx_seq_one_letter_code
_entity_poly.pdbx_strand_id
1 'polypeptide(L)'
;MVLGIIRTLLVLSFDGIKGRPVITNIFGTAHAQFGKILVLSATYMSSLSGLVDGAELERLLQRTIKFLLQSHNISPSLRADARILAEVYEKIFRKPQN
;
A
#
# COMPACT_ATOMS: atom_id res chain seq x y z
N MET A 1 -8.25 14.60 10.24
CA MET A 1 -9.11 14.84 9.04
C MET A 1 -8.55 14.23 7.75
N VAL A 2 -7.25 14.32 7.46
CA VAL A 2 -6.64 13.80 6.20
C VAL A 2 -6.71 12.27 6.09
N LEU A 3 -6.57 11.54 7.19
CA LEU A 3 -6.60 10.06 7.21
C LEU A 3 -7.98 9.46 6.85
N GLY A 4 -9.08 10.17 7.12
CA GLY A 4 -10.45 9.69 6.88
C GLY A 4 -10.85 9.69 5.39
N ILE A 5 -10.38 10.67 4.63
CA ILE A 5 -10.62 10.76 3.18
C ILE A 5 -9.81 9.68 2.45
N ILE A 6 -8.59 9.44 2.92
CA ILE A 6 -7.68 8.43 2.37
C ILE A 6 -8.19 6.99 2.63
N ARG A 7 -8.87 6.71 3.74
CA ARG A 7 -9.48 5.38 4.02
C ARG A 7 -10.65 5.04 3.10
N THR A 8 -11.45 6.02 2.70
CA THR A 8 -12.73 5.79 2.02
C THR A 8 -12.58 5.52 0.52
N LEU A 9 -11.64 6.19 -0.14
CA LEU A 9 -11.53 6.17 -1.61
C LEU A 9 -11.05 4.87 -2.25
N LEU A 10 -10.63 3.85 -1.49
CA LEU A 10 -10.08 2.65 -2.12
C LEU A 10 -10.41 1.30 -1.49
N VAL A 11 -10.84 1.25 -0.23
CA VAL A 11 -11.47 0.03 0.33
C VAL A 11 -12.72 -0.33 -0.50
N LEU A 12 -13.52 0.67 -0.87
CA LEU A 12 -14.72 0.50 -1.71
C LEU A 12 -14.42 -0.04 -3.12
N SER A 13 -13.23 0.23 -3.68
CA SER A 13 -12.86 -0.23 -5.03
C SER A 13 -12.49 -1.72 -5.08
N PHE A 14 -12.31 -2.39 -3.93
CA PHE A 14 -12.00 -3.82 -3.87
C PHE A 14 -12.94 -4.65 -2.99
N ASP A 15 -13.56 -4.09 -1.95
CA ASP A 15 -14.43 -4.83 -1.02
C ASP A 15 -15.89 -5.00 -1.52
N GLY A 16 -16.12 -5.26 -2.82
CA GLY A 16 -17.50 -5.50 -3.28
C GLY A 16 -17.81 -5.68 -4.76
N ILE A 17 -16.83 -5.84 -5.66
CA ILE A 17 -17.17 -5.94 -7.09
C ILE A 17 -17.62 -7.38 -7.44
N LYS A 18 -18.92 -7.65 -7.28
CA LYS A 18 -19.63 -8.76 -7.95
C LYS A 18 -19.87 -8.38 -9.41
N GLY A 19 -18.82 -8.40 -10.21
CA GLY A 19 -18.87 -8.10 -11.64
C GLY A 19 -17.52 -8.38 -12.26
N ARG A 20 -17.49 -8.94 -13.48
CA ARG A 20 -16.27 -9.38 -14.18
C ARG A 20 -15.20 -8.28 -14.06
N PRO A 21 -14.14 -8.47 -13.26
CA PRO A 21 -13.10 -7.46 -13.12
C PRO A 21 -12.56 -7.21 -14.52
N VAL A 22 -12.66 -5.97 -14.99
CA VAL A 22 -12.05 -5.61 -16.26
C VAL A 22 -10.55 -5.82 -16.04
N ILE A 23 -10.02 -6.88 -16.66
CA ILE A 23 -8.64 -7.38 -16.51
C ILE A 23 -7.61 -6.26 -16.76
N THR A 24 -8.03 -5.14 -17.36
CA THR A 24 -7.25 -3.93 -17.62
C THR A 24 -7.14 -2.93 -16.46
N ASN A 25 -8.02 -2.89 -15.44
CA ASN A 25 -7.98 -1.85 -14.39
C ASN A 25 -7.30 -2.29 -13.06
N ILE A 26 -7.07 -3.60 -12.88
CA ILE A 26 -6.44 -4.13 -11.66
C ILE A 26 -5.00 -3.63 -11.56
N PHE A 27 -4.26 -3.59 -12.67
CA PHE A 27 -2.87 -3.11 -12.69
C PHE A 27 -2.77 -1.62 -12.35
N GLY A 28 -3.57 -0.77 -13.00
CA GLY A 28 -3.57 0.68 -12.73
C GLY A 28 -3.96 1.01 -11.29
N THR A 29 -4.95 0.28 -10.75
CA THR A 29 -5.39 0.46 -9.36
C THR A 29 -4.34 -0.06 -8.37
N ALA A 30 -3.68 -1.18 -8.66
CA ALA A 30 -2.59 -1.72 -7.85
C ALA A 30 -1.40 -0.76 -7.79
N HIS A 31 -1.01 -0.20 -8.93
CA HIS A 31 0.10 0.75 -9.00
C HIS A 31 -0.22 2.08 -8.27
N ALA A 32 -1.47 2.55 -8.33
CA ALA A 32 -1.91 3.70 -7.52
C ALA A 32 -1.86 3.41 -6.01
N GLN A 33 -2.14 2.18 -5.59
CA GLN A 33 -1.96 1.77 -4.19
C GLN A 33 -0.52 1.77 -3.74
N PHE A 34 0.38 1.26 -4.58
CA PHE A 34 1.80 1.33 -4.33
C PHE A 34 2.26 2.77 -4.02
N GLY A 35 1.96 3.72 -4.93
CA GLY A 35 2.38 5.11 -4.78
C GLY A 35 1.82 5.78 -3.52
N LYS A 36 0.55 5.54 -3.21
CA LYS A 36 -0.09 6.08 -2.00
C LYS A 36 0.57 5.61 -0.71
N ILE A 37 0.87 4.31 -0.63
CA ILE A 37 1.51 3.73 0.55
C ILE A 37 2.95 4.22 0.68
N LEU A 38 3.66 4.43 -0.44
CA LEU A 38 4.99 5.03 -0.44
C LEU A 38 4.97 6.47 0.10
N VAL A 39 4.00 7.29 -0.31
CA VAL A 39 3.83 8.66 0.20
C VAL A 39 3.49 8.68 1.69
N LEU A 40 2.59 7.80 2.14
CA LEU A 40 2.26 7.68 3.57
C LEU A 40 3.48 7.24 4.39
N SER A 41 4.28 6.32 3.86
CA SER A 41 5.53 5.86 4.48
C SER A 41 6.56 6.99 4.58
N ALA A 42 6.75 7.77 3.52
CA ALA A 42 7.64 8.93 3.53
C ALA A 42 7.16 10.02 4.50
N THR A 43 5.84 10.26 4.56
CA THR A 43 5.24 11.21 5.52
C THR A 43 5.51 10.77 6.96
N TYR A 44 5.33 9.47 7.24
CA TYR A 44 5.61 8.90 8.56
C TYR A 44 7.10 8.97 8.94
N MET A 45 8.02 8.85 7.99
CA MET A 45 9.46 8.99 8.22
C MET A 45 9.95 10.45 8.30
N SER A 46 9.09 11.43 8.06
CA SER A 46 9.43 12.85 8.06
C SER A 46 8.99 13.54 9.37
N SER A 47 9.21 14.86 9.46
CA SER A 47 8.67 15.70 10.55
C SER A 47 7.14 15.73 10.63
N LEU A 48 6.45 15.21 9.61
CA LEU A 48 4.99 15.10 9.54
C LEU A 48 4.44 13.77 10.09
N SER A 49 5.25 12.99 10.81
CA SER A 49 4.87 11.68 11.32
C SER A 49 3.59 11.68 12.16
N GLY A 50 3.33 12.74 12.92
CA GLY A 50 2.10 12.91 13.71
C GLY A 50 0.79 12.99 12.89
N LEU A 51 0.88 13.11 11.56
CA LEU A 51 -0.29 13.08 10.66
C LEU A 51 -0.69 11.65 10.25
N VAL A 52 0.17 10.67 10.53
CA VAL A 52 -0.01 9.28 10.11
C VAL A 52 0.04 8.38 11.34
N ASP A 53 -1.04 7.65 11.56
CA ASP A 53 -1.06 6.60 12.59
C ASP A 53 -0.17 5.43 12.14
N GLY A 54 0.87 5.14 12.92
CA GLY A 54 1.86 4.11 12.63
C GLY A 54 1.26 2.71 12.56
N ALA A 55 0.29 2.37 13.42
CA ALA A 55 -0.35 1.06 13.42
C ALA A 55 -1.24 0.86 12.18
N GLU A 56 -1.96 1.91 11.78
CA GLU A 56 -2.75 1.90 10.55
C GLU A 56 -1.86 1.86 9.31
N LEU A 57 -0.74 2.59 9.31
CA LEU A 57 0.25 2.52 8.23
C LEU A 57 0.83 1.11 8.10
N GLU A 58 1.26 0.48 9.20
CA GLU A 58 1.80 -0.88 9.20
C GLU A 58 0.81 -1.87 8.57
N ARG A 59 -0.45 -1.82 9.03
CA ARG A 59 -1.53 -2.66 8.51
C ARG A 59 -1.79 -2.43 7.01
N LEU A 60 -1.83 -1.17 6.57
CA LEU A 60 -2.06 -0.82 5.17
C LEU A 60 -0.88 -1.25 4.27
N LEU A 61 0.35 -1.07 4.75
CA LEU A 61 1.58 -1.44 4.08
C LEU A 61 1.66 -2.96 3.88
N GLN A 62 1.43 -3.76 4.94
CA GLN A 62 1.39 -5.23 4.88
C GLN A 62 0.29 -5.74 3.92
N ARG A 63 -0.93 -5.17 3.99
CA ARG A 63 -2.02 -5.56 3.08
C ARG A 63 -1.68 -5.27 1.62
N THR A 64 -1.04 -4.14 1.34
CA THR A 64 -0.67 -3.73 -0.01
C THR A 64 0.44 -4.62 -0.57
N ILE A 65 1.48 -4.92 0.23
CA ILE A 65 2.54 -5.87 -0.16
C ILE A 65 1.93 -7.23 -0.51
N LYS A 66 1.04 -7.77 0.33
CA LYS A 66 0.37 -9.06 0.08
C LYS A 66 -0.43 -9.03 -1.22
N PHE A 67 -1.18 -7.95 -1.46
CA PHE A 67 -1.98 -7.79 -2.68
C PHE A 67 -1.12 -7.71 -3.95
N LEU A 68 -0.01 -6.96 -3.92
CA LEU A 68 0.92 -6.85 -5.04
C LEU A 68 1.64 -8.17 -5.32
N LEU A 69 2.04 -8.90 -4.27
CA LEU A 69 2.63 -10.24 -4.39
C LEU A 69 1.63 -11.26 -4.97
N GLN A 70 0.36 -11.21 -4.59
CA GLN A 70 -0.68 -12.08 -5.19
C GLN A 70 -0.88 -11.77 -6.68
N SER A 71 -0.65 -10.52 -7.08
CA SER A 71 -0.73 -10.05 -8.46
C SER A 71 0.54 -10.30 -9.27
N HIS A 72 1.52 -11.05 -8.74
CA HIS A 72 2.81 -11.27 -9.39
C HIS A 72 2.71 -11.89 -10.79
N ASN A 73 1.75 -12.77 -11.04
CA ASN A 73 1.56 -13.42 -12.34
C ASN A 73 1.02 -12.45 -13.41
N ILE A 74 0.56 -11.28 -13.01
CA ILE A 74 -0.05 -10.28 -13.90
C ILE A 74 1.00 -9.35 -14.49
N SER A 75 2.02 -8.95 -13.71
CA SER A 75 3.06 -8.06 -14.21
C SER A 75 4.35 -8.13 -13.39
N PRO A 76 5.53 -8.16 -14.06
CA PRO A 76 6.83 -8.00 -13.42
C PRO A 76 6.96 -6.68 -12.63
N SER A 77 6.30 -5.59 -13.06
CA SER A 77 6.37 -4.30 -12.38
C SER A 77 5.73 -4.33 -11.00
N LEU A 78 4.59 -5.02 -10.83
CA LEU A 78 3.95 -5.16 -9.51
C LEU A 78 4.81 -5.96 -8.52
N ARG A 79 5.62 -6.90 -9.02
CA ARG A 79 6.61 -7.59 -8.18
C ARG A 79 7.70 -6.63 -7.69
N ALA A 80 8.17 -5.73 -8.55
CA ALA A 80 9.14 -4.72 -8.16
C ALA A 80 8.54 -3.76 -7.12
N ASP A 81 7.32 -3.29 -7.36
CA ASP A 81 6.55 -2.44 -6.43
C ASP A 81 6.38 -3.11 -5.05
N ALA A 82 6.04 -4.40 -5.04
CA ALA A 82 5.93 -5.17 -3.79
C ALA A 82 7.26 -5.28 -3.03
N ARG A 83 8.37 -5.49 -3.75
CA ARG A 83 9.71 -5.55 -3.15
C ARG A 83 10.11 -4.22 -2.55
N ILE A 84 9.87 -3.11 -3.27
CA ILE A 84 10.14 -1.75 -2.76
C ILE A 84 9.38 -1.51 -1.45
N LEU A 85 8.08 -1.82 -1.41
CA LEU A 85 7.30 -1.66 -0.19
C LEU A 85 7.76 -2.59 0.95
N ALA A 86 8.20 -3.80 0.64
CA ALA A 86 8.76 -4.71 1.65
C ALA A 86 10.05 -4.13 2.26
N GLU A 87 10.95 -3.57 1.45
CA GLU A 87 12.15 -2.89 1.97
C GLU A 87 11.81 -1.66 2.82
N VAL A 88 10.80 -0.87 2.40
CA VAL A 88 10.29 0.26 3.17
C VAL A 88 9.71 -0.21 4.51
N TYR A 89 8.93 -1.29 4.51
CA TYR A 89 8.38 -1.90 5.72
C TYR A 89 9.48 -2.29 6.70
N GLU A 90 10.52 -2.99 6.23
CA GLU A 90 11.63 -3.40 7.08
C GLU A 90 12.39 -2.19 7.65
N LYS A 91 12.60 -1.13 6.84
CA LYS A 91 13.25 0.11 7.29
C LYS A 91 12.46 0.86 8.36
N ILE A 92 11.13 0.86 8.28
CA ILE A 92 10.25 1.61 9.18
C ILE A 92 9.94 0.83 10.45
N PHE A 93 9.57 -0.44 10.33
CA PHE A 93 9.03 -1.25 11.43
C PHE A 93 9.97 -2.32 11.94
N ARG A 94 11.03 -2.66 11.19
CA ARG A 94 12.01 -3.69 11.56
C ARG A 94 13.43 -3.12 11.61
N LYS A 95 13.65 -2.08 12.41
CA LYS A 95 15.03 -1.79 12.88
C LYS A 95 15.43 -2.82 13.96
N PRO A 96 16.70 -3.24 14.00
CA PRO A 96 17.17 -4.30 14.88
C PRO A 96 16.90 -3.93 16.34
N GLN A 97 16.35 -4.88 17.11
CA GLN A 97 16.49 -4.83 18.56
C GLN A 97 17.98 -4.79 18.84
N ASN A 98 18.39 -3.76 19.58
CA ASN A 98 19.74 -3.57 20.12
C ASN A 98 20.28 -4.87 20.74
#